data_AF-A0A1V4TM43-F1
#
_entry.id   AF-A0A1V4TM43-F1
#
_cell.length_a   1.000
_cell.length_b   1.000
_cell.length_c   1.000
_cell.angle_alpha   90.00
_cell.angle_beta   90.00
_cell.angle_gamma   90.00
#
_symmetry.space_group_name_H-M   'P 1'
#
loop_
_entity.id
_entity.type
_entity.pdbx_description
1 polymer ?
#
loop_
_entity_poly.entity_id
_entity_poly.type
_entity_poly.pdbx_seq_one_letter_code
_entity_poly.pdbx_strand_id
1 'polypeptide(L)'
;MIMLTLGVISENIFFGLGAGIAVVYPILGMFLRIKTFSDESITNEGMGYIPISYWIMAMALGIFTIGRGFSYISIYISKGFPSLEFIIASILVGLLIQTVYLFPDKLNKIVPIDLRGKYGFWFMFILAFVLYGVSQFLIDFMKFLISLVV
;
A
#
# COMPACT_ATOMS: atom_id res chain seq x y z
N MET A 1 2.07 16.49 -8.66
CA MET A 1 2.35 16.71 -10.10
C MET A 1 2.85 15.44 -10.79
N ILE A 2 3.95 14.82 -10.32
CA ILE A 2 4.58 13.64 -10.96
C ILE A 2 3.60 12.46 -11.20
N MET A 3 2.81 12.07 -10.19
CA MET A 3 1.86 10.95 -10.33
C MET A 3 0.73 11.22 -11.32
N LEU A 4 0.32 12.50 -11.44
CA LEU A 4 -0.71 12.90 -12.38
C LEU A 4 -0.15 12.92 -13.81
N THR A 5 1.10 13.34 -13.99
CA THR A 5 1.85 13.21 -15.25
C THR A 5 1.98 11.75 -15.67
N LEU A 6 2.28 10.83 -14.73
CA LEU A 6 2.30 9.38 -15.01
C LEU A 6 0.93 8.88 -15.49
N GLY A 7 -0.16 9.32 -14.87
CA GLY A 7 -1.52 8.98 -15.31
C GLY A 7 -1.87 9.51 -16.71
N VAL A 8 -1.36 10.69 -17.08
CA VAL A 8 -1.53 11.24 -18.43
C VAL A 8 -0.72 10.44 -19.45
N ILE A 9 0.54 10.11 -19.15
CA ILE A 9 1.41 9.29 -20.01
C ILE A 9 0.84 7.87 -20.20
N SER A 10 0.24 7.31 -19.16
CA SER A 10 -0.36 5.97 -19.21
C SER A 10 -1.80 5.96 -19.75
N GLU A 11 -2.30 7.08 -20.26
CA GLU A 11 -3.70 7.27 -20.71
C GLU A 11 -4.76 6.86 -19.67
N ASN A 12 -4.39 6.86 -18.38
CA ASN A 12 -5.24 6.46 -17.28
C ASN A 12 -5.10 7.47 -16.14
N ILE A 13 -5.84 8.57 -16.24
CA ILE A 13 -5.80 9.64 -15.24
C ILE A 13 -6.22 9.13 -13.84
N PHE A 14 -7.11 8.14 -13.78
CA PHE A 14 -7.52 7.53 -12.52
C PHE A 14 -6.37 6.78 -11.85
N PHE A 15 -5.53 6.06 -12.60
CA PHE A 15 -4.29 5.49 -12.06
C PHE A 15 -3.43 6.58 -11.40
N GLY A 16 -3.24 7.70 -12.09
CA GLY A 16 -2.45 8.83 -11.56
C GLY A 16 -3.02 9.43 -10.27
N LEU A 17 -4.36 9.52 -10.15
CA LEU A 17 -5.04 9.93 -8.93
C LEU A 17 -4.83 8.93 -7.80
N GLY A 18 -5.03 7.63 -8.07
CA GLY A 18 -4.81 6.56 -7.10
C GLY A 18 -3.36 6.50 -6.62
N ALA A 19 -2.40 6.64 -7.52
CA ALA A 19 -0.98 6.74 -7.18
C ALA A 19 -0.68 7.99 -6.34
N GLY A 20 -1.32 9.12 -6.63
CA GLY A 20 -1.22 10.33 -5.79
C GLY A 20 -1.70 10.08 -4.36
N ILE A 21 -2.85 9.44 -4.19
CA ILE A 21 -3.38 9.06 -2.87
C ILE A 21 -2.42 8.11 -2.16
N ALA A 22 -1.88 7.12 -2.87
CA ALA A 22 -0.91 6.17 -2.33
C ALA A 22 0.38 6.83 -1.83
N VAL A 23 0.76 8.00 -2.37
CA VAL A 23 1.90 8.77 -1.89
C VAL A 23 1.53 9.60 -0.65
N VAL A 24 0.37 10.26 -0.67
CA VAL A 24 -0.06 11.18 0.40
C VAL A 24 -0.49 10.45 1.66
N TYR A 25 -1.21 9.33 1.52
CA TYR A 25 -1.73 8.55 2.64
C TYR A 25 -0.65 8.15 3.68
N PRO A 26 0.49 7.55 3.28
CA PRO A 26 1.54 7.21 4.23
C PRO A 26 2.25 8.43 4.83
N ILE A 27 2.27 9.59 4.15
CA ILE A 27 2.78 10.84 4.73
C ILE A 27 1.90 11.29 5.90
N LEU A 28 0.57 11.26 5.71
CA LEU A 28 -0.39 11.57 6.77
C LEU A 28 -0.24 10.60 7.95
N GLY A 29 -0.11 9.30 7.64
CA GLY A 29 0.13 8.27 8.64
C GLY A 29 1.43 8.50 9.43
N MET A 30 2.52 8.91 8.77
CA MET A 30 3.76 9.29 9.45
C MET A 30 3.61 10.54 10.31
N PHE A 31 2.96 11.58 9.80
CA PHE A 31 2.76 12.84 10.52
C PHE A 31 1.96 12.64 11.81
N LEU A 32 0.87 11.87 11.76
CA LEU A 32 0.07 11.51 12.94
C LEU A 32 0.86 10.70 13.99
N ARG A 33 2.00 10.14 13.59
CA ARG A 33 2.82 9.23 14.37
C ARG A 33 4.23 9.74 14.59
N ILE A 34 4.45 11.03 14.47
CA ILE A 34 5.77 11.65 14.58
C ILE A 34 6.50 11.27 15.89
N LYS A 35 5.77 11.07 16.99
CA LYS A 35 6.32 10.61 18.29
C LYS A 35 6.66 9.12 18.35
N THR A 36 6.03 8.28 17.53
CA THR A 36 6.45 6.87 17.37
C THR A 36 7.61 6.75 16.38
N PHE A 37 7.74 7.73 15.49
CA PHE A 37 8.76 7.79 14.45
C PHE A 37 9.92 8.74 14.80
N SER A 38 10.10 9.07 16.08
CA SER A 38 11.22 9.86 16.58
C SER A 38 12.37 8.97 17.07
N ASP A 39 13.59 9.55 17.07
CA ASP A 39 14.84 8.87 17.45
C ASP A 39 14.82 8.32 18.89
N GLU A 40 13.96 8.84 19.75
CA GLU A 40 13.75 8.34 21.12
C GLU A 40 13.19 6.90 21.18
N SER A 41 12.69 6.37 20.05
CA SER A 41 12.19 4.99 19.94
C SER A 41 13.26 3.97 19.53
N ILE A 42 14.50 4.43 19.31
CA ILE A 42 15.64 3.62 18.86
C ILE A 42 16.23 2.88 20.06
N THR A 43 16.19 1.55 20.01
CA THR A 43 16.94 0.68 20.94
C THR A 43 18.44 0.68 20.59
N ASN A 44 19.30 0.62 21.60
CA ASN A 44 20.78 0.71 21.50
C ASN A 44 21.46 -0.31 20.55
N GLU A 45 20.75 -1.31 20.02
CA GLU A 45 21.31 -2.39 19.18
C GLU A 45 20.88 -2.37 17.69
N GLY A 46 20.15 -1.35 17.22
CA GLY A 46 19.52 -1.38 15.89
C GLY A 46 19.86 -0.21 14.97
N MET A 47 19.58 -0.35 13.66
CA MET A 47 19.56 0.76 12.69
C MET A 47 18.48 1.83 13.00
N GLY A 48 17.71 1.66 14.07
CA GLY A 48 16.53 2.45 14.37
C GLY A 48 15.37 2.15 13.42
N TYR A 49 14.17 2.53 13.83
CA TYR A 49 13.05 2.56 12.90
C TYR A 49 13.27 3.71 11.90
N ILE A 50 13.50 3.42 10.62
CA ILE A 50 13.84 4.42 9.58
C ILE A 50 12.54 4.90 8.88
N PRO A 51 11.92 6.02 9.25
CA PRO A 51 10.56 6.36 8.79
C PRO A 51 10.47 6.46 7.27
N ILE A 52 11.53 6.97 6.63
CA ILE A 52 11.63 7.11 5.17
C ILE A 52 11.58 5.74 4.48
N SER A 53 12.22 4.70 5.01
CA SER A 53 12.20 3.39 4.36
C SER A 53 10.80 2.76 4.43
N TYR A 54 10.10 2.89 5.56
CA TYR A 54 8.72 2.43 5.71
C TYR A 54 7.77 3.22 4.82
N TRP A 55 7.99 4.53 4.66
CA TRP A 55 7.26 5.34 3.69
C TRP A 55 7.46 4.86 2.26
N ILE A 56 8.71 4.63 1.83
CA ILE A 56 9.01 4.14 0.47
C ILE A 56 8.36 2.78 0.24
N MET A 57 8.44 1.85 1.21
CA MET A 57 7.80 0.54 1.10
C MET A 57 6.27 0.66 1.02
N ALA A 58 5.65 1.44 1.91
CA ALA A 58 4.21 1.67 1.89
C ALA A 58 3.77 2.33 0.57
N MET A 59 4.52 3.33 0.09
CA MET A 59 4.28 3.99 -1.18
C MET A 59 4.37 3.03 -2.35
N ALA A 60 5.43 2.22 -2.44
CA ALA A 60 5.61 1.27 -3.53
C ALA A 60 4.43 0.29 -3.61
N LEU A 61 4.03 -0.29 -2.48
CA LEU A 61 2.87 -1.19 -2.41
C LEU A 61 1.56 -0.51 -2.78
N GLY A 62 1.37 0.71 -2.27
CA GLY A 62 0.16 1.49 -2.50
C GLY A 62 0.01 1.94 -3.94
N ILE A 63 1.08 2.42 -4.60
CA ILE A 63 1.03 2.89 -5.98
C ILE A 63 0.50 1.80 -6.89
N PHE A 64 1.01 0.57 -6.75
CA PHE A 64 0.54 -0.54 -7.57
C PHE A 64 -0.87 -0.98 -7.19
N THR A 65 -1.18 -1.15 -5.90
CA THR A 65 -2.46 -1.73 -5.47
C THR A 65 -3.61 -0.72 -5.58
N ILE A 66 -3.44 0.49 -5.04
CA ILE A 66 -4.42 1.57 -5.08
C ILE A 66 -4.51 2.15 -6.49
N GLY A 67 -3.38 2.39 -7.16
CA GLY A 67 -3.37 2.87 -8.54
C GLY A 67 -4.10 1.92 -9.48
N ARG A 68 -3.87 0.60 -9.36
CA ARG A 68 -4.62 -0.41 -10.12
C ARG A 68 -6.10 -0.42 -9.76
N GLY A 69 -6.45 -0.30 -8.48
CA GLY A 69 -7.83 -0.15 -8.03
C GLY A 69 -8.54 1.02 -8.70
N PHE A 70 -7.91 2.21 -8.70
CA PHE A 70 -8.44 3.37 -9.40
C PHE A 70 -8.49 3.19 -10.93
N SER A 71 -7.55 2.46 -11.52
CA SER A 71 -7.55 2.18 -12.97
C SER A 71 -8.82 1.45 -13.41
N TYR A 72 -9.41 0.63 -12.54
CA TYR A 72 -10.67 -0.03 -12.82
C TYR A 72 -11.85 0.92 -12.96
N ILE A 73 -11.77 2.16 -12.47
CA ILE A 73 -12.80 3.19 -12.68
C ILE A 73 -12.92 3.51 -14.18
N SER A 74 -11.79 3.68 -14.87
CA SER A 74 -11.79 3.91 -16.32
C SER A 74 -12.40 2.73 -17.08
N ILE A 75 -12.07 1.50 -16.66
CA ILE A 75 -12.58 0.27 -17.28
C ILE A 75 -14.08 0.13 -17.02
N TYR A 76 -14.54 0.42 -15.80
CA TYR A 76 -15.96 0.40 -15.45
C TYR A 76 -16.77 1.42 -16.26
N ILE A 77 -16.27 2.65 -16.42
CA ILE A 77 -16.94 3.68 -17.22
C ILE A 77 -17.07 3.24 -18.69
N SER A 78 -16.07 2.55 -19.24
CA SER A 78 -16.06 2.14 -20.65
C SER A 78 -16.78 0.81 -20.93
N LYS A 79 -16.75 -0.15 -20.01
CA LYS A 79 -17.21 -1.54 -20.21
C LYS A 79 -18.25 -2.01 -19.20
N GLY A 80 -18.58 -1.21 -18.18
CA GLY A 80 -19.49 -1.60 -17.09
C GLY A 80 -18.93 -2.65 -16.13
N PHE A 81 -17.66 -3.05 -16.27
CA PHE A 81 -17.03 -4.12 -15.50
C PHE A 81 -15.58 -3.75 -15.13
N PRO A 82 -15.07 -4.09 -13.93
CA PRO A 82 -15.72 -4.78 -12.80
C PRO A 82 -16.65 -3.84 -12.01
N SER A 83 -17.53 -4.39 -11.15
CA SER A 83 -18.51 -3.60 -10.39
C SER A 83 -17.87 -2.55 -9.48
N LEU A 84 -18.63 -1.49 -9.13
CA LEU A 84 -18.15 -0.43 -8.24
C LEU A 84 -17.72 -0.95 -6.87
N GLU A 85 -18.41 -1.94 -6.33
CA GLU A 85 -18.08 -2.58 -5.04
C GLU A 85 -16.70 -3.24 -5.10
N PHE A 86 -16.40 -3.95 -6.20
CA PHE A 86 -15.09 -4.56 -6.41
C PHE A 86 -13.97 -3.52 -6.50
N ILE A 87 -14.24 -2.40 -7.17
CA ILE A 87 -13.29 -1.28 -7.29
C ILE A 87 -12.99 -0.70 -5.90
N ILE A 88 -14.04 -0.40 -5.12
CA ILE A 88 -13.92 0.13 -3.76
C ILE A 88 -13.15 -0.86 -2.88
N ALA A 89 -13.50 -2.15 -2.92
CA ALA A 89 -12.80 -3.19 -2.16
C ALA A 89 -11.32 -3.25 -2.52
N SER A 90 -10.97 -3.21 -3.81
CA SER A 90 -9.58 -3.23 -4.27
C SER A 90 -8.76 -2.02 -3.75
N ILE A 91 -9.37 -0.83 -3.75
CA ILE A 91 -8.76 0.39 -3.20
C ILE A 91 -8.56 0.26 -1.68
N LEU A 92 -9.58 -0.20 -0.96
CA LEU A 92 -9.53 -0.38 0.49
C LEU A 92 -8.47 -1.41 0.90
N VAL A 93 -8.32 -2.51 0.16
CA VAL A 93 -7.24 -3.48 0.37
C VAL A 93 -5.87 -2.82 0.24
N GLY A 94 -5.66 -1.99 -0.78
CA GLY A 94 -4.42 -1.22 -0.94
C GLY A 94 -4.12 -0.31 0.24
N LEU A 95 -5.11 0.45 0.72
CA LEU A 95 -4.97 1.33 1.89
C LEU A 95 -4.70 0.55 3.19
N LEU A 96 -5.37 -0.60 3.37
CA LEU A 96 -5.13 -1.48 4.52
C LEU A 96 -3.69 -2.01 4.52
N ILE A 97 -3.18 -2.44 3.36
CA ILE A 97 -1.79 -2.90 3.23
C ILE A 97 -0.82 -1.77 3.57
N GLN A 98 -1.02 -0.56 3.06
CA GLN A 98 -0.18 0.59 3.45
C GLN A 98 -0.19 0.84 4.96
N THR A 99 -1.37 0.70 5.58
CA THR A 99 -1.54 0.86 7.03
C THR A 99 -0.67 -0.13 7.81
N VAL A 100 -0.56 -1.39 7.38
CA VAL A 100 0.29 -2.39 8.07
C VAL A 100 1.73 -1.89 8.24
N TYR A 101 2.30 -1.24 7.22
CA TYR A 101 3.67 -0.69 7.26
C TYR A 101 3.81 0.56 8.11
N LEU A 102 2.75 1.33 8.24
CA LEU A 102 2.71 2.54 9.06
C LEU A 102 2.51 2.22 10.55
N PHE A 103 2.22 0.95 10.89
CA PHE A 103 1.98 0.50 12.27
C PHE A 103 2.84 -0.71 12.69
N PRO A 104 4.19 -0.60 12.60
CA PRO A 104 5.14 -1.66 12.98
C PRO A 104 5.02 -2.06 14.46
N ASP A 105 4.70 -1.12 15.35
CA ASP A 105 4.52 -1.32 16.79
C ASP A 105 3.30 -2.18 17.13
N LYS A 106 2.22 -2.06 16.34
CA LYS A 106 1.06 -2.93 16.47
C LYS A 106 1.39 -4.33 15.98
N LEU A 107 2.14 -4.43 14.88
CA LEU A 107 2.63 -5.70 14.36
C LEU A 107 3.62 -6.37 15.33
N ASN A 108 4.43 -5.58 16.04
CA ASN A 108 5.41 -6.05 17.05
C ASN A 108 4.77 -6.86 18.18
N LYS A 109 3.47 -6.68 18.44
CA LYS A 109 2.73 -7.46 19.44
C LYS A 109 2.37 -8.86 18.97
N ILE A 110 2.46 -9.12 17.66
CA ILE A 110 2.01 -10.34 17.01
C ILE A 110 3.22 -11.17 16.56
N VAL A 111 4.30 -10.51 16.14
CA VAL A 111 5.50 -11.16 15.63
C VAL A 111 6.52 -11.30 16.77
N PRO A 112 7.18 -12.46 16.96
CA PRO A 112 8.16 -12.67 18.03
C PRO A 112 9.53 -12.00 17.75
N ILE A 113 9.57 -10.99 16.88
CA ILE A 113 10.80 -10.30 16.44
C ILE A 113 10.58 -8.81 16.67
N ASP A 114 11.61 -8.12 17.18
CA ASP A 114 11.55 -6.66 17.25
C ASP A 114 11.70 -6.02 15.86
N LEU A 115 10.57 -5.51 15.36
CA LEU A 115 10.42 -4.82 14.09
C LEU A 115 11.16 -3.47 14.03
N ARG A 116 11.64 -2.95 15.17
CA ARG A 116 12.47 -1.75 15.25
C ARG A 116 13.97 -2.04 15.11
N GLY A 117 14.35 -3.32 15.08
CA GLY A 117 15.72 -3.78 14.85
C GLY A 117 16.05 -4.07 13.38
N LYS A 118 17.32 -4.38 13.11
CA LYS A 118 17.84 -4.72 11.76
C LYS A 118 17.09 -5.90 11.12
N TYR A 119 16.85 -6.96 11.90
CA TYR A 119 16.09 -8.14 11.42
C TYR A 119 14.62 -7.81 11.22
N GLY A 120 14.08 -6.92 12.05
CA GLY A 120 12.74 -6.36 11.92
C GLY A 120 12.49 -5.65 10.59
N PHE A 121 13.44 -4.81 10.17
CA PHE A 121 13.39 -4.16 8.86
C PHE A 121 13.33 -5.18 7.71
N TRP A 122 14.21 -6.18 7.72
CA TRP A 122 14.21 -7.23 6.68
C TRP A 122 12.92 -8.05 6.68
N PHE A 123 12.38 -8.35 7.86
CA PHE A 123 11.08 -9.01 7.97
C PHE A 123 9.98 -8.17 7.32
N MET A 124 9.92 -6.86 7.60
CA MET A 124 8.95 -5.94 7.00
C MET A 124 9.14 -5.83 5.49
N PHE A 125 10.39 -5.77 5.02
CA PHE A 125 10.69 -5.77 3.60
C PHE A 125 10.17 -7.03 2.90
N ILE A 126 10.40 -8.22 3.46
CA ILE A 126 9.88 -9.49 2.91
C ILE A 126 8.35 -9.51 2.95
N LEU A 127 7.76 -9.08 4.08
CA LEU A 127 6.31 -8.98 4.24
C LEU A 127 5.69 -8.10 3.14
N ALA A 128 6.41 -7.07 2.66
CA ALA A 128 5.94 -6.20 1.57
C ALA A 128 5.68 -7.00 0.30
N PHE A 129 6.64 -7.81 -0.13
CA PHE A 129 6.48 -8.67 -1.30
C PHE A 129 5.40 -9.72 -1.11
N VAL A 130 5.30 -10.31 0.09
CA VAL A 130 4.27 -11.32 0.39
C VAL A 130 2.87 -10.69 0.32
N LEU A 131 2.64 -9.58 1.03
CA LEU A 131 1.34 -8.90 1.01
C LEU A 131 1.00 -8.37 -0.38
N TYR A 132 1.99 -7.86 -1.11
CA TYR A 132 1.81 -7.49 -2.52
C TYR A 132 1.34 -8.67 -3.35
N GLY A 133 2.11 -9.75 -3.39
CA GLY A 133 1.81 -10.93 -4.20
C GLY A 133 0.44 -11.52 -3.87
N VAL A 134 0.14 -11.68 -2.58
CA VAL A 134 -1.17 -12.19 -2.12
C VAL A 134 -2.30 -11.25 -2.52
N SER A 135 -2.14 -9.93 -2.33
CA SER A 135 -3.19 -8.98 -2.69
C SER A 135 -3.46 -8.94 -4.19
N GLN A 136 -2.42 -8.94 -5.02
CA GLN A 136 -2.58 -8.95 -6.48
C GLN A 136 -3.23 -10.26 -6.94
N PHE A 137 -2.77 -11.39 -6.40
CA PHE A 137 -3.38 -12.69 -6.67
C PHE A 137 -4.86 -12.71 -6.32
N LEU A 138 -5.24 -12.26 -5.12
CA LEU A 138 -6.64 -12.24 -4.69
C LEU A 138 -7.50 -11.30 -5.54
N ILE A 139 -7.00 -10.10 -5.85
CA ILE A 139 -7.72 -9.14 -6.72
C ILE A 139 -7.96 -9.76 -8.10
N ASP A 140 -6.94 -10.35 -8.71
CA ASP A 140 -7.03 -10.92 -10.05
C ASP A 140 -7.88 -12.20 -10.08
N PHE A 141 -7.74 -13.05 -9.06
CA PHE A 141 -8.57 -14.23 -8.91
C PHE A 141 -10.04 -13.87 -8.71
N MET A 142 -10.35 -12.90 -7.85
CA MET A 142 -11.71 -12.43 -7.63
C MET A 142 -12.29 -11.80 -8.90
N LYS A 143 -11.51 -10.98 -9.62
CA LYS A 143 -11.94 -10.43 -10.90
C LYS A 143 -12.26 -11.53 -11.91
N PHE A 144 -11.43 -12.56 -11.99
CA PHE A 144 -11.67 -13.73 -12.83
C PHE A 144 -12.97 -14.44 -12.45
N LEU A 145 -13.20 -14.71 -11.16
CA LEU A 145 -14.45 -15.32 -10.70
C LEU A 145 -15.68 -14.50 -11.07
N ILE A 146 -15.65 -13.18 -10.89
CA ILE A 146 -16.77 -12.31 -11.26
C ILE A 146 -17.00 -12.36 -12.78
N SER A 147 -15.94 -12.43 -13.59
CA SER A 147 -16.06 -12.54 -15.05
C SER A 147 -16.64 -13.87 -15.55
N LEU A 148 -16.74 -14.90 -14.71
CA LEU A 148 -17.42 -16.15 -15.05
C LEU A 148 -18.94 -16.10 -14.79
N VAL A 149 -19.40 -15.11 -14.03
CA VAL A 149 -20.79 -14.98 -13.57
C VAL A 149 -21.56 -13.91 -14.38
N VAL A 150 -20.83 -12.98 -15.01
CA VAL A 150 -21.35 -11.91 -15.87
C VAL A 150 -21.21 -12.31 -17.33
#